data_AF-A0A956L9U6-F1
#
_entry.id   AF-A0A956L9U6-F1
#
_cell.length_a   1.000
_cell.length_b   1.000
_cell.length_c   1.000
_cell.angle_alpha   90.00
_cell.angle_beta   90.00
_cell.angle_gamma   90.00
#
_symmetry.space_group_name_H-M   'P 1'
#
loop_
_entity.id
_entity.type
_entity.pdbx_description
1 polymer ?
#
loop_
_entity_poly.entity_id
_entity_poly.type
_entity_poly.pdbx_seq_one_letter_code
_entity_poly.pdbx_strand_id
1 'polypeptide(L)' 'MLRPRRVARGLSQSALADRVGVSRQALVAIEAGRQVPSTALALHLARALG' A
#
# COMPACT_ATOMS: atom_id res chain seq x y z
N MET A 1 -8.59 0.97 -5.75
CA MET A 1 -7.44 1.77 -6.24
C MET A 1 -6.56 2.20 -5.07
N LEU A 2 -5.34 1.66 -4.97
CA LEU A 2 -4.44 1.90 -3.82
C LEU A 2 -3.80 3.30 -3.87
N ARG A 3 -3.27 3.68 -5.03
CA ARG A 3 -2.56 4.96 -5.24
C ARG A 3 -3.39 6.21 -4.94
N PRO A 4 -4.63 6.37 -5.43
CA PRO A 4 -5.44 7.56 -5.14
C PRO A 4 -5.71 7.74 -3.64
N ARG A 5 -6.00 6.65 -2.93
CA ARG A 5 -6.22 6.68 -1.47
C ARG A 5 -4.94 7.05 -0.71
N ARG A 6 -3.79 6.51 -1.12
CA ARG A 6 -2.50 6.87 -0.54
C ARG A 6 -2.20 8.37 -0.72
N VAL A 7 -2.39 8.88 -1.94
CA VAL A 7 -2.13 10.30 -2.28
C VAL A 7 -3.08 11.23 -1.54
N ALA A 8 -4.37 10.88 -1.42
CA ALA A 8 -5.34 11.67 -0.66
C ALA A 8 -4.97 11.83 0.84
N ARG A 9 -4.13 10.93 1.37
CA ARG A 9 -3.59 11.00 2.74
C ARG A 9 -2.22 11.67 2.83
N GLY A 10 -1.68 12.20 1.74
CA GLY A 10 -0.34 12.79 1.71
C GLY A 10 0.79 11.78 1.97
N LEU A 11 0.52 10.48 1.87
CA LEU A 11 1.50 9.44 2.18
C LEU A 11 2.42 9.18 0.98
N SER A 12 3.73 9.12 1.23
CA SER A 12 4.68 8.58 0.27
C SER A 12 4.55 7.05 0.18
N GLN A 13 5.13 6.46 -0.87
CA GLN A 13 5.17 5.00 -0.99
C GLN A 13 5.95 4.36 0.16
N SER A 14 7.10 4.93 0.53
CA SER A 14 7.88 4.42 1.67
C SER A 14 7.07 4.51 2.96
N ALA A 15 6.42 5.64 3.23
CA ALA A 15 5.64 5.84 4.45
C ALA A 15 4.47 4.85 4.58
N LEU A 16 3.75 4.55 3.49
CA LEU A 16 2.71 3.53 3.54
C LEU A 16 3.31 2.12 3.67
N ALA A 17 4.42 1.83 2.99
CA ALA A 17 5.09 0.54 3.05
C ALA A 17 5.57 0.23 4.47
N ASP A 18 6.21 1.20 5.13
CA ASP A 18 6.65 1.11 6.52
C ASP A 18 5.47 0.87 7.45
N ARG A 19 4.36 1.60 7.24
CA ARG A 19 3.14 1.48 8.07
C ARG A 19 2.46 0.11 7.97
N VAL A 20 2.60 -0.59 6.84
CA VAL A 20 2.01 -1.93 6.64
C VAL A 20 3.02 -3.06 6.69
N GLY A 21 4.29 -2.76 7.01
CA GLY A 21 5.36 -3.73 7.22
C GLY A 21 5.84 -4.42 5.94
N VAL A 22 5.89 -3.69 4.81
CA VAL A 22 6.40 -4.21 3.53
C VAL A 22 7.50 -3.32 2.97
N SER A 23 8.27 -3.82 2.01
CA SER A 23 9.24 -2.98 1.31
C SER A 23 8.56 -1.97 0.39
N ARG A 24 9.22 -0.83 0.16
CA ARG A 24 8.76 0.16 -0.84
C ARG A 24 8.55 -0.49 -2.23
N GLN A 25 9.44 -1.41 -2.63
CA GLN A 25 9.33 -2.12 -3.91
C GLN A 25 8.08 -2.99 -3.98
N ALA A 26 7.72 -3.69 -2.90
CA ALA A 26 6.49 -4.45 -2.83
C ALA A 26 5.27 -3.54 -2.99
N LEU A 27 5.25 -2.39 -2.30
CA LEU A 27 4.17 -1.42 -2.46
C LEU A 27 4.07 -0.88 -3.89
N VAL A 28 5.20 -0.57 -4.54
CA VAL A 28 5.24 -0.16 -5.95
C VAL A 28 4.64 -1.24 -6.87
N ALA A 29 5.00 -2.51 -6.66
CA ALA A 29 4.48 -3.62 -7.46
C ALA A 29 2.97 -3.79 -7.29
N ILE A 30 2.46 -3.63 -6.06
CA ILE A 30 1.02 -3.67 -5.76
C ILE A 30 0.30 -2.48 -6.41
N GLU A 31 0.83 -1.26 -6.29
CA GLU A 31 0.22 -0.07 -6.92
C GLU A 31 0.18 -0.17 -8.45
N ALA A 32 1.19 -0.82 -9.04
CA ALA A 32 1.27 -1.06 -10.48
C ALA A 32 0.46 -2.28 -10.95
N GLY A 33 -0.19 -3.01 -10.04
CA GLY A 33 -0.94 -4.23 -10.37
C GLY A 33 -0.09 -5.43 -10.78
N ARG A 34 1.24 -5.36 -10.61
CA ARG A 34 2.16 -6.47 -10.92
C ARG A 34 2.18 -7.55 -9.84
N GLN A 35 1.78 -7.20 -8.62
CA GLN A 35 1.70 -8.11 -7.50
C GLN A 35 0.32 -8.00 -6.83
N VAL A 36 -0.35 -9.13 -6.64
CA VAL A 36 -1.55 -9.20 -5.82
C VAL A 36 -1.13 -9.37 -4.36
N PRO A 37 -1.53 -8.49 -3.43
CA PRO A 37 -1.22 -8.65 -2.01
C PRO A 37 -1.96 -9.86 -1.44
N SER A 38 -1.40 -10.47 -0.39
CA SER A 38 -2.14 -11.46 0.40
C SER A 38 -3.38 -10.83 1.05
N THR A 39 -4.36 -11.66 1.42
CA THR A 39 -5.57 -11.20 2.11
C THR A 39 -5.25 -10.40 3.36
N ALA A 40 -4.27 -10.86 4.15
CA ALA A 40 -3.82 -10.15 5.35
C ALA A 40 -3.25 -8.76 5.02
N LEU A 41 -2.40 -8.66 4.00
CA LEU A 41 -1.83 -7.38 3.57
C LEU A 41 -2.91 -6.45 2.99
N ALA A 42 -3.87 -6.99 2.25
CA ALA A 42 -5.00 -6.22 1.75
C ALA A 42 -5.82 -5.60 2.89
N LEU A 43 -6.07 -6.36 3.96
CA LEU A 43 -6.75 -5.85 5.17
C LEU A 43 -5.91 -4.80 5.90
N HIS A 44 -4.59 -4.97 6.02
CA HIS A 44 -3.70 -3.96 6.58
C HIS A 44 -3.69 -2.67 5.75
N LEU A 45 -3.59 -2.76 4.43
CA LEU A 45 -3.69 -1.62 3.53
C LEU A 45 -5.05 -0.92 3.68
N ALA A 46 -6.14 -1.68 3.77
CA ALA A 46 -7.47 -1.14 3.99
C ALA A 46 -7.60 -0.39 5.33
N ARG A 47 -6.99 -0.89 6.42
CA ARG A 47 -6.97 -0.19 7.71
C ARG A 47 -6.06 1.04 7.72
N ALA A 48 -4.94 1.01 7.00
CA ALA A 48 -4.02 2.14 6.91
C ALA A 48 -4.58 3.28 6.02
N LEU A 49 -5.46 2.95 5.07
CA LEU A 49 -6.03 3.87 4.08
C LEU A 49 -7.54 4.15 4.24
N GLY A 50 -8.23 3.40 5.09
CA GLY A 50 -9.59 3.64 5.59
C GLY A 50 -9.56 4.64 6.71
#